data_AF-A0A2J7ZQU7-F1
#
_entry.id   AF-A0A2J7ZQU7-F1
#
_cell.length_a   1.000
_cell.length_b   1.000
_cell.length_c   1.000
_cell.angle_alpha   90.00
_cell.angle_beta   90.00
_cell.angle_gamma   90.00
#
_symmetry.space_group_name_H-M   'P 1'
#
loop_
_entity.id
_entity.type
_entity.pdbx_description
1 polymer ?
#
loop_
_entity_poly.entity_id
_entity_poly.type
_entity_poly.pdbx_seq_one_letter_code
_entity_poly.pdbx_strand_id
1 'polypeptide(L)'
;MFSEAGVLDLRVDDAPRHLQSQLSEMGFSVVAAVRPPGLPGSAYIIPNGASFYSSSEDMVAIASFVNGGGLAVMLDAEDGEGAAQRSLIAKAMGFQGGWSLCKSLGSNSHYSYGHPALDTQARSFLPDAVWPAELEDVRVTSVHSRCLHEDASAVSWPLYTVLDDPDMVVAQAFSRVGAPGAVVWLGYSWKDGPQAEWGAMLRTLIEAFGTGGHANTPRSPSESPLGTTMRVP
;
A
#
# COMPACT_ATOMS: atom_id res chain seq x y z
N MET A 1 -6.44 -16.65 27.40
CA MET A 1 -5.01 -16.31 27.40
C MET A 1 -4.43 -16.91 26.13
N PHE A 2 -4.41 -16.15 25.04
CA PHE A 2 -3.90 -16.58 23.74
C PHE A 2 -3.03 -15.45 23.20
N SER A 3 -1.73 -15.59 23.44
CA SER A 3 -0.67 -14.78 22.87
C SER A 3 0.52 -15.72 22.78
N GLU A 4 0.66 -16.40 21.65
CA GLU A 4 1.98 -16.80 21.20
C GLU A 4 2.49 -15.69 20.29
N ALA A 5 3.73 -15.30 20.53
CA ALA A 5 4.36 -14.08 20.07
C ALA A 5 4.23 -13.84 18.55
N GLY A 6 3.74 -12.66 18.18
CA GLY A 6 4.12 -11.97 16.93
C GLY A 6 3.76 -12.67 15.61
N VAL A 7 2.83 -13.63 15.61
CA VAL A 7 2.36 -14.27 14.39
C VAL A 7 0.88 -13.96 14.22
N LEU A 8 0.53 -13.36 13.07
CA LEU A 8 -0.85 -13.29 12.60
C LEU A 8 -1.44 -14.71 12.60
N ASP A 9 -2.41 -14.96 13.47
CA ASP A 9 -3.08 -16.26 13.53
C ASP A 9 -3.96 -16.43 12.28
N LEU A 10 -3.43 -17.15 11.29
CA LEU A 10 -4.11 -17.50 10.04
C LEU A 10 -5.31 -18.45 10.24
N ARG A 11 -5.66 -18.80 11.48
CA ARG A 11 -6.84 -19.61 11.83
C ARG A 11 -8.07 -18.78 12.16
N VAL A 12 -7.92 -17.46 12.30
CA VAL A 12 -9.01 -16.55 12.65
C VAL A 12 -9.86 -16.19 11.43
N ASP A 13 -9.32 -16.31 10.21
CA ASP A 13 -9.99 -16.00 8.94
C ASP A 13 -9.32 -16.75 7.76
N ASP A 14 -10.08 -17.10 6.72
CA ASP A 14 -9.59 -17.73 5.48
C ASP A 14 -9.01 -16.72 4.46
N ALA A 15 -9.09 -15.41 4.71
CA ALA A 15 -8.52 -14.36 3.85
C ALA A 15 -7.10 -14.64 3.31
N PRO A 16 -6.10 -15.01 4.15
CA PRO A 16 -4.77 -15.34 3.66
C PRO A 16 -4.73 -16.52 2.68
N ARG A 17 -5.63 -17.51 2.85
CA ARG A 17 -5.74 -18.66 1.94
C ARG A 17 -6.37 -18.25 0.62
N HIS A 18 -7.41 -17.42 0.64
CA HIS A 18 -8.03 -16.88 -0.59
C HIS A 18 -7.01 -16.09 -1.41
N LEU A 19 -6.27 -15.20 -0.74
CA LEU A 19 -5.19 -14.42 -1.37
C LEU A 19 -4.11 -15.33 -1.95
N GLN A 20 -3.62 -16.30 -1.17
CA GLN A 20 -2.60 -17.24 -1.62
C GLN A 20 -3.06 -18.05 -2.84
N SER A 21 -4.29 -18.57 -2.82
CA SER A 21 -4.86 -19.33 -3.93
C SER A 21 -4.88 -18.48 -5.19
N GLN A 22 -5.45 -17.28 -5.11
CA GLN A 22 -5.60 -16.41 -6.27
C GLN A 22 -4.24 -16.00 -6.86
N LEU A 23 -3.28 -15.58 -6.01
CA LEU A 23 -1.95 -15.22 -6.48
C LEU A 23 -1.20 -16.42 -7.09
N SER A 24 -1.39 -17.62 -6.54
CA SER A 24 -0.77 -18.84 -7.09
C SER A 24 -1.38 -19.21 -8.45
N GLU A 25 -2.70 -19.10 -8.62
CA GLU A 25 -3.39 -19.25 -9.90
C GLU A 25 -2.93 -18.23 -10.94
N MET A 26 -2.50 -17.06 -10.48
CA MET A 26 -1.91 -16.01 -11.31
C MET A 26 -0.45 -16.26 -11.71
N GLY A 27 0.20 -17.31 -11.18
CA GLY A 27 1.57 -17.70 -11.48
C GLY A 27 2.62 -17.18 -10.48
N PHE A 28 2.21 -16.53 -9.39
CA PHE A 28 3.15 -16.06 -8.37
C PHE A 28 3.57 -17.18 -7.42
N SER A 29 4.85 -17.17 -7.04
CA SER A 29 5.35 -18.02 -5.94
C SER A 29 5.07 -17.35 -4.60
N VAL A 30 3.97 -17.72 -3.96
CA VAL A 30 3.56 -17.18 -2.65
C VAL A 30 4.14 -18.02 -1.52
N VAL A 31 4.89 -17.37 -0.62
CA VAL A 31 5.48 -18.00 0.56
C VAL A 31 5.08 -17.20 1.79
N ALA A 32 4.57 -17.88 2.82
CA ALA A 32 4.34 -17.26 4.12
C ALA A 32 5.68 -16.82 4.71
N ALA A 33 5.79 -15.54 5.04
CA ALA A 33 7.01 -14.95 5.56
C ALA A 33 6.71 -14.14 6.82
N VAL A 34 7.63 -14.21 7.79
CA VAL A 34 7.57 -13.44 9.04
C VAL A 34 8.30 -12.10 8.90
N ARG A 35 9.03 -11.91 7.78
CA ARG A 35 9.74 -10.68 7.43
C ARG A 35 9.74 -10.48 5.93
N PRO A 36 9.87 -9.22 5.45
CA PRO A 36 10.03 -8.97 4.03
C PRO A 36 11.22 -9.73 3.43
N PRO A 37 11.07 -10.25 2.21
CA PRO A 37 12.19 -10.79 1.46
C PRO A 37 13.24 -9.70 1.24
N GLY A 38 14.50 -9.92 1.61
CA GLY A 38 15.59 -8.94 1.40
C GLY A 38 16.00 -8.75 -0.07
N LEU A 39 15.09 -9.01 -1.01
CA LEU A 39 15.32 -8.98 -2.45
C LEU A 39 14.61 -7.78 -3.08
N PRO A 40 15.31 -6.90 -3.82
CA PRO A 40 14.69 -5.79 -4.51
C PRO A 40 13.70 -6.28 -5.60
N GLY A 41 12.64 -5.50 -5.86
CA GLY A 41 11.63 -5.85 -6.86
C GLY A 41 10.64 -6.94 -6.44
N SER A 42 10.68 -7.39 -5.19
CA SER A 42 9.67 -8.28 -4.61
C SER A 42 8.59 -7.48 -3.87
N ALA A 43 7.44 -8.11 -3.66
CA ALA A 43 6.34 -7.54 -2.89
C ALA A 43 6.17 -8.27 -1.55
N TYR A 44 5.93 -7.52 -0.48
CA TYR A 44 5.58 -8.04 0.84
C TYR A 44 4.14 -7.66 1.15
N ILE A 45 3.24 -8.63 1.19
CA ILE A 45 1.82 -8.41 1.45
C ILE A 45 1.55 -8.66 2.92
N ILE A 46 1.00 -7.66 3.59
CA ILE A 46 0.68 -7.66 5.01
C ILE A 46 -0.85 -7.87 5.11
N PRO A 47 -1.32 -9.07 5.45
CA PRO A 47 -2.74 -9.36 5.57
C PRO A 47 -3.34 -8.68 6.79
N ASN A 48 -4.67 -8.52 6.83
CA ASN A 48 -5.30 -7.90 7.99
C ASN A 48 -5.12 -8.73 9.26
N GLY A 49 -4.70 -8.07 10.35
CA GLY A 49 -4.62 -8.64 11.68
C GLY A 49 -5.38 -7.78 12.68
N ALA A 50 -6.28 -8.39 13.44
CA ALA A 50 -7.03 -7.77 14.55
C ALA A 50 -6.15 -7.19 15.68
N SER A 51 -4.82 -7.21 15.55
CA SER A 51 -3.86 -6.71 16.53
C SER A 51 -2.84 -5.79 15.84
N PHE A 52 -2.84 -4.52 16.27
CA PHE A 52 -2.03 -3.40 15.79
C PHE A 52 -0.72 -3.80 15.08
N TYR A 53 -0.71 -3.70 13.74
CA TYR A 53 0.43 -4.02 12.85
C TYR A 53 1.79 -3.50 13.31
N SER A 54 1.83 -2.34 13.97
CA SER A 54 3.10 -1.75 14.43
C SER A 54 3.67 -2.35 15.73
N SER A 55 2.94 -3.29 16.35
CA SER A 55 3.36 -4.07 17.52
C SER A 55 3.65 -5.55 17.21
N SER A 56 3.21 -6.02 16.04
CA SER A 56 3.37 -7.41 15.58
C SER A 56 4.39 -7.56 14.44
N GLU A 57 4.60 -6.53 13.62
CA GLU A 57 5.59 -6.57 12.54
C GLU A 57 6.93 -5.92 12.93
N ASP A 58 8.02 -6.46 12.37
CA ASP A 58 9.35 -5.83 12.46
C ASP A 58 9.40 -4.59 11.54
N MET A 59 8.96 -3.45 12.09
CA MET A 59 8.93 -2.19 11.33
C MET A 59 10.31 -1.74 10.86
N VAL A 60 11.40 -2.16 11.52
CA VAL A 60 12.76 -1.87 11.05
C VAL A 60 13.06 -2.66 9.78
N ALA A 61 12.64 -3.93 9.72
CA ALA A 61 12.77 -4.75 8.53
C ALA A 61 11.90 -4.21 7.37
N ILE A 62 10.65 -3.82 7.64
CA ILE A 62 9.76 -3.23 6.62
C ILE A 62 10.35 -1.92 6.08
N ALA A 63 10.78 -1.02 6.96
CA ALA A 63 11.39 0.23 6.52
C ALA A 63 12.67 0.00 5.72
N SER A 64 13.51 -0.96 6.13
CA SER A 64 14.71 -1.33 5.38
C SER A 64 14.40 -1.91 4.00
N PHE A 65 13.35 -2.74 3.91
CA PHE A 65 12.89 -3.34 2.67
C PHE A 65 12.36 -2.29 1.69
N VAL A 66 11.48 -1.40 2.16
CA VAL A 66 10.96 -0.29 1.36
C VAL A 66 12.10 0.64 0.93
N ASN A 67 13.02 1.00 1.85
CA ASN A 67 14.18 1.81 1.50
C ASN A 67 15.13 1.13 0.48
N GLY A 68 15.13 -0.21 0.44
CA GLY A 68 15.85 -1.03 -0.54
C GLY A 68 15.15 -1.18 -1.90
N GLY A 69 13.97 -0.58 -2.09
CA GLY A 69 13.20 -0.67 -3.34
C GLY A 69 12.13 -1.75 -3.33
N GLY A 70 11.71 -2.20 -2.15
CA GLY A 70 10.61 -3.14 -1.98
C GLY A 70 9.24 -2.46 -2.05
N LEU A 71 8.23 -3.23 -2.45
CA LEU A 71 6.82 -2.85 -2.38
C LEU A 71 6.17 -3.53 -1.17
N ALA A 72 5.72 -2.76 -0.19
CA ALA A 72 4.89 -3.28 0.88
C ALA A 72 3.40 -3.01 0.56
N VAL A 73 2.56 -4.03 0.59
CA VAL A 73 1.11 -3.90 0.36
C VAL A 73 0.38 -4.24 1.64
N MET A 74 -0.34 -3.29 2.22
CA MET A 74 -1.14 -3.48 3.42
C MET A 74 -2.60 -3.69 3.01
N LEU A 75 -3.17 -4.83 3.43
CA LEU A 75 -4.57 -5.16 3.20
C LEU A 75 -5.39 -4.74 4.42
N ASP A 76 -6.49 -4.04 4.18
CA ASP A 76 -7.39 -3.57 5.23
C ASP A 76 -8.76 -4.25 5.09
N ALA A 77 -9.35 -4.63 6.22
CA ALA A 77 -10.62 -5.36 6.27
C ALA A 77 -11.53 -4.89 7.41
N GLU A 78 -11.42 -3.60 7.74
CA GLU A 78 -12.20 -2.94 8.77
C GLU A 78 -11.91 -3.47 10.19
N ASP A 79 -11.27 -2.64 11.01
CA ASP A 79 -11.43 -2.59 12.47
C ASP A 79 -10.62 -1.38 13.01
N GLY A 80 -11.32 -0.28 13.31
CA GLY A 80 -10.76 0.90 13.98
C GLY A 80 -10.61 2.17 13.11
N GLU A 81 -10.21 3.27 13.74
CA GLU A 81 -10.19 4.62 13.12
C GLU A 81 -9.00 4.87 12.16
N GLY A 82 -8.43 3.81 11.56
CA GLY A 82 -7.26 3.90 10.67
C GLY A 82 -5.92 4.25 11.36
N ALA A 83 -5.86 4.22 12.69
CA ALA A 83 -4.64 4.60 13.42
C ALA A 83 -3.47 3.63 13.15
N ALA A 84 -3.77 2.33 13.03
CA ALA A 84 -2.76 1.32 12.76
C ALA A 84 -2.17 1.45 11.34
N GLN A 85 -3.03 1.69 10.35
CA GLN A 85 -2.65 2.03 8.97
C GLN A 85 -1.70 3.23 8.95
N ARG A 86 -2.13 4.36 9.53
CA ARG A 86 -1.35 5.60 9.61
C ARG A 86 0.01 5.37 10.25
N SER A 87 0.06 4.59 11.34
CA SER A 87 1.31 4.27 12.04
C SER A 87 2.24 3.40 11.20
N LEU A 88 1.71 2.36 10.53
CA LEU A 88 2.49 1.47 9.69
C LEU A 88 3.12 2.23 8.52
N ILE A 89 2.31 3.01 7.78
CA ILE A 89 2.79 3.76 6.62
C ILE A 89 3.86 4.78 7.04
N ALA A 90 3.60 5.57 8.09
CA ALA A 90 4.55 6.57 8.55
C ALA A 90 5.88 5.94 9.00
N LYS A 91 5.83 4.81 9.73
CA LYS A 91 7.03 4.09 10.19
C LYS A 91 7.79 3.43 9.03
N ALA A 92 7.09 2.77 8.10
CA ALA A 92 7.70 2.11 6.94
C ALA A 92 8.40 3.12 6.00
N MET A 93 7.79 4.30 5.81
CA MET A 93 8.35 5.36 4.97
C MET A 93 9.32 6.29 5.70
N GLY A 94 9.37 6.20 7.04
CA GLY A 94 10.15 7.09 7.88
C GLY A 94 9.68 8.55 7.85
N PHE A 95 8.37 8.77 7.66
CA PHE A 95 7.76 10.10 7.67
C PHE A 95 7.85 10.75 9.05
N GLN A 96 7.99 12.08 9.07
CA GLN A 96 8.03 12.91 10.27
C GLN A 96 6.83 13.86 10.32
N GLY A 97 6.23 14.04 11.50
CA GLY A 97 5.06 14.90 11.70
C GLY A 97 3.74 14.13 11.74
N GLY A 98 2.64 14.84 11.49
CA GLY A 98 1.29 14.31 11.54
C GLY A 98 0.68 13.99 10.16
N TRP A 99 -0.48 13.35 10.22
CA TRP A 99 -1.36 13.17 9.08
C TRP A 99 -2.30 14.38 9.00
N SER A 100 -2.26 15.11 7.89
CA SER A 100 -3.14 16.26 7.66
C SER A 100 -4.54 15.82 7.25
N LEU A 101 -4.64 14.70 6.53
CA LEU A 101 -5.89 14.04 6.15
C LEU A 101 -5.61 12.54 6.11
N CYS A 102 -6.52 11.68 6.57
CA CYS A 102 -6.53 10.21 6.40
C CYS A 102 -7.58 9.63 7.37
N LYS A 103 -8.84 10.00 7.16
CA LYS A 103 -9.96 9.61 8.02
C LYS A 103 -10.61 8.35 7.46
N SER A 104 -10.81 7.34 8.30
CA SER A 104 -11.67 6.21 7.94
C SER A 104 -13.11 6.71 7.84
N LEU A 105 -13.74 6.48 6.69
CA LEU A 105 -15.14 6.82 6.45
C LEU A 105 -16.06 5.65 6.84
N GLY A 106 -15.54 4.42 6.73
CA GLY A 106 -16.18 3.17 7.14
C GLY A 106 -15.87 2.08 6.12
N SER A 107 -16.71 1.05 6.06
CA SER A 107 -16.70 0.08 4.96
C SER A 107 -18.08 -0.11 4.34
N ASN A 108 -18.10 -0.86 3.24
CA ASN A 108 -19.30 -1.32 2.56
C ASN A 108 -20.18 -2.31 3.36
N SER A 109 -19.84 -2.62 4.63
CA SER A 109 -20.46 -3.70 5.41
C SER A 109 -21.93 -3.43 5.75
N HIS A 110 -22.27 -2.15 5.97
CA HIS A 110 -23.61 -1.68 6.31
C HIS A 110 -24.35 -1.01 5.15
N TYR A 111 -23.61 -0.30 4.28
CA TYR A 111 -24.12 0.36 3.10
C TYR A 111 -23.02 0.43 2.04
N SER A 112 -23.36 0.27 0.77
CA SER A 112 -22.38 0.44 -0.31
C SER A 112 -22.04 1.92 -0.49
N TYR A 113 -20.75 2.22 -0.54
CA TYR A 113 -20.22 3.51 -0.98
C TYR A 113 -20.18 3.61 -2.51
N GLY A 114 -20.24 2.48 -3.24
CA GLY A 114 -20.25 2.43 -4.70
C GLY A 114 -19.04 1.67 -5.27
N HIS A 115 -18.98 1.61 -6.60
CA HIS A 115 -17.90 0.92 -7.32
C HIS A 115 -16.62 1.75 -7.27
N PRO A 116 -15.46 1.14 -6.93
CA PRO A 116 -14.20 1.81 -7.11
C PRO A 116 -13.85 2.00 -8.58
N ALA A 117 -13.39 3.19 -8.95
CA ALA A 117 -12.90 3.53 -10.27
C ALA A 117 -11.42 3.98 -10.20
N LEU A 118 -10.70 3.74 -11.28
CA LEU A 118 -9.28 4.10 -11.41
C LEU A 118 -9.11 5.62 -11.33
N ASP A 119 -8.27 6.07 -10.40
CA ASP A 119 -7.92 7.48 -10.30
C ASP A 119 -6.85 7.85 -11.34
N THR A 120 -6.97 9.06 -11.89
CA THR A 120 -5.99 9.61 -12.85
C THR A 120 -4.55 9.63 -12.32
N GLN A 121 -4.36 9.71 -11.00
CA GLN A 121 -3.06 9.72 -10.33
C GLN A 121 -2.40 8.34 -10.26
N ALA A 122 -3.12 7.24 -10.52
CA ALA A 122 -2.54 5.89 -10.54
C ALA A 122 -1.40 5.76 -11.57
N ARG A 123 -1.54 6.45 -12.72
CA ARG A 123 -0.49 6.50 -13.76
C ARG A 123 0.71 7.36 -13.37
N SER A 124 0.58 8.25 -12.39
CA SER A 124 1.74 8.96 -11.83
C SER A 124 2.57 8.04 -10.93
N PHE A 125 1.94 7.02 -10.34
CA PHE A 125 2.62 6.03 -9.51
C PHE A 125 3.28 4.92 -10.34
N LEU A 126 2.54 4.36 -11.31
CA LEU A 126 3.00 3.35 -12.27
C LEU A 126 2.55 3.75 -13.69
N PRO A 127 3.38 4.46 -14.48
CA PRO A 127 2.99 5.03 -15.77
C PRO A 127 2.61 4.01 -16.85
N ASP A 128 3.32 2.89 -16.89
CA ASP A 128 3.18 1.87 -17.93
C ASP A 128 2.26 0.71 -17.51
N ALA A 129 1.67 0.80 -16.32
CA ALA A 129 0.79 -0.23 -15.79
C ALA A 129 -0.58 -0.27 -16.50
N VAL A 130 -1.06 -1.48 -16.75
CA VAL A 130 -2.40 -1.74 -17.30
C VAL A 130 -3.36 -1.97 -16.13
N TRP A 131 -3.94 -0.88 -15.65
CA TRP A 131 -4.87 -0.91 -14.53
C TRP A 131 -6.29 -1.34 -14.96
N PRO A 132 -6.99 -2.17 -14.16
CA PRO A 132 -8.44 -2.29 -14.22
C PRO A 132 -9.12 -0.92 -14.14
N ALA A 133 -10.11 -0.66 -14.99
CA ALA A 133 -10.83 0.61 -14.99
C ALA A 133 -11.69 0.79 -13.74
N GLU A 134 -12.28 -0.31 -13.27
CA GLU A 134 -13.16 -0.38 -12.11
C GLU A 134 -12.85 -1.65 -11.31
N LEU A 135 -13.20 -1.65 -10.03
CA LEU A 135 -13.09 -2.81 -9.15
C LEU A 135 -14.50 -3.24 -8.68
N GLU A 136 -14.61 -4.46 -8.16
CA GLU A 136 -15.87 -4.91 -7.57
C GLU A 136 -16.24 -4.09 -6.33
N ASP A 137 -17.53 -3.75 -6.23
CA ASP A 137 -18.14 -3.20 -5.01
C ASP A 137 -18.41 -4.32 -4.01
N VAL A 138 -17.43 -4.56 -3.13
CA VAL A 138 -17.45 -5.68 -2.16
C VAL A 138 -17.78 -5.16 -0.77
N ARG A 139 -18.52 -5.96 0.02
CA ARG A 139 -19.01 -5.56 1.36
C ARG A 139 -17.90 -5.21 2.34
N VAL A 140 -16.75 -5.86 2.27
CA VAL A 140 -15.64 -5.61 3.22
C VAL A 140 -14.64 -4.56 2.73
N THR A 141 -14.98 -3.75 1.73
CA THR A 141 -14.07 -2.70 1.23
C THR A 141 -14.08 -1.49 2.17
N SER A 142 -12.93 -1.21 2.80
CA SER A 142 -12.68 0.00 3.60
C SER A 142 -12.53 1.23 2.71
N VAL A 143 -13.16 2.33 3.13
CA VAL A 143 -13.13 3.62 2.44
C VAL A 143 -12.55 4.69 3.35
N HIS A 144 -11.59 5.45 2.84
CA HIS A 144 -10.90 6.51 3.57
C HIS A 144 -11.01 7.83 2.82
N SER A 145 -10.91 8.94 3.52
CA SER A 145 -10.54 10.19 2.85
C SER A 145 -9.12 10.03 2.28
N ARG A 146 -8.77 10.79 1.25
CA ARG A 146 -7.38 10.87 0.77
C ARG A 146 -6.40 11.04 1.94
N CYS A 147 -5.35 10.23 1.99
CA CYS A 147 -4.37 10.28 3.06
C CYS A 147 -3.20 11.21 2.68
N LEU A 148 -2.97 12.27 3.44
CA LEU A 148 -1.92 13.27 3.23
C LEU A 148 -1.10 13.41 4.53
N HIS A 149 0.22 13.53 4.38
CA HIS A 149 1.14 13.69 5.50
C HIS A 149 1.79 15.08 5.48
N GLU A 150 2.14 15.59 6.65
CA GLU A 150 2.84 16.88 6.81
C GLU A 150 4.32 16.83 6.43
N ASP A 151 4.87 15.64 6.18
CA ASP A 151 6.29 15.49 5.84
C ASP A 151 6.49 16.03 4.43
N ALA A 152 7.38 17.01 4.26
CA ALA A 152 7.65 17.64 2.96
C ALA A 152 8.20 16.66 1.91
N SER A 153 8.71 15.51 2.34
CA SER A 153 9.18 14.43 1.47
C SER A 153 8.14 13.33 1.24
N ALA A 154 6.97 13.37 1.89
CA ALA A 154 5.92 12.40 1.67
C ALA A 154 5.20 12.66 0.33
N VAL A 155 5.01 11.60 -0.43
CA VAL A 155 4.25 11.62 -1.69
C VAL A 155 3.19 10.55 -1.61
N SER A 156 1.98 10.87 -2.11
CA SER A 156 0.88 9.92 -2.11
C SER A 156 -0.01 10.08 -3.34
N TRP A 157 -0.50 8.94 -3.84
CA TRP A 157 -1.36 8.87 -5.02
C TRP A 157 -2.59 8.02 -4.71
N PRO A 158 -3.81 8.57 -4.79
CA PRO A 158 -5.00 7.74 -4.91
C PRO A 158 -4.84 6.86 -6.15
N LEU A 159 -5.08 5.56 -5.97
CA LEU A 159 -5.07 4.58 -7.05
C LEU A 159 -6.49 4.31 -7.51
N TYR A 160 -7.40 4.12 -6.54
CA TYR A 160 -8.82 3.92 -6.79
C TYR A 160 -9.64 4.75 -5.81
N THR A 161 -10.65 5.42 -6.34
CA THR A 161 -11.64 6.21 -5.60
C THR A 161 -13.04 5.63 -5.83
N VAL A 162 -13.99 5.97 -4.98
CA VAL A 162 -15.39 5.69 -5.23
C VAL A 162 -15.82 6.44 -6.49
N LEU A 163 -16.51 5.76 -7.40
CA LEU A 163 -16.99 6.36 -8.64
C LEU A 163 -17.82 7.62 -8.33
N ASP A 164 -17.52 8.71 -9.03
CA ASP A 164 -18.10 10.04 -8.86
C ASP A 164 -17.83 10.73 -7.50
N ASP A 165 -16.99 10.14 -6.63
CA ASP A 165 -16.53 10.76 -5.38
C ASP A 165 -14.99 10.63 -5.20
N PRO A 166 -14.21 11.58 -5.75
CA PRO A 166 -12.75 11.53 -5.72
C PRO A 166 -12.15 11.73 -4.31
N ASP A 167 -12.94 12.17 -3.34
CA ASP A 167 -12.47 12.35 -1.97
C ASP A 167 -12.51 11.04 -1.16
N MET A 168 -13.25 10.04 -1.65
CA MET A 168 -13.37 8.71 -1.07
C MET A 168 -12.42 7.73 -1.77
N VAL A 169 -11.32 7.39 -1.10
CA VAL A 169 -10.25 6.53 -1.60
C VAL A 169 -10.40 5.12 -1.04
N VAL A 170 -10.25 4.10 -1.89
CA VAL A 170 -10.24 2.68 -1.48
C VAL A 170 -8.89 2.00 -1.70
N ALA A 171 -7.97 2.65 -2.43
CA ALA A 171 -6.59 2.22 -2.57
C ALA A 171 -5.68 3.43 -2.76
N GLN A 172 -4.56 3.47 -2.02
CA GLN A 172 -3.62 4.60 -2.09
C GLN A 172 -2.17 4.12 -1.98
N ALA A 173 -1.31 4.66 -2.85
CA ALA A 173 0.13 4.47 -2.78
C ALA A 173 0.79 5.61 -2.01
N PHE A 174 1.87 5.27 -1.31
CA PHE A 174 2.71 6.17 -0.53
C PHE A 174 4.17 5.93 -0.88
N SER A 175 4.89 6.99 -1.18
CA SER A 175 6.34 6.95 -1.37
C SER A 175 6.97 8.17 -0.70
N ARG A 176 8.29 8.24 -0.75
CA ARG A 176 9.09 9.34 -0.25
C ARG A 176 9.97 9.86 -1.37
N VAL A 177 10.16 11.18 -1.42
CA VAL A 177 11.06 11.83 -2.36
C VAL A 177 12.44 11.15 -2.35
N GLY A 178 12.85 10.61 -3.50
CA GLY A 178 14.13 9.92 -3.68
C GLY A 178 14.21 8.51 -3.09
N ALA A 179 13.12 7.96 -2.54
CA ALA A 179 13.06 6.57 -2.11
C ALA A 179 12.69 5.65 -3.30
N PRO A 180 13.35 4.48 -3.42
CA PRO A 180 13.06 3.53 -4.51
C PRO A 180 11.86 2.63 -4.22
N GLY A 181 11.38 2.56 -2.98
CA GLY A 181 10.27 1.71 -2.57
C GLY A 181 8.97 2.47 -2.33
N ALA A 182 7.90 1.71 -2.07
CA ALA A 182 6.59 2.27 -1.75
C ALA A 182 5.82 1.38 -0.76
N VAL A 183 4.84 2.00 -0.11
CA VAL A 183 3.78 1.30 0.62
C VAL A 183 2.47 1.54 -0.11
N VAL A 184 1.68 0.50 -0.36
CA VAL A 184 0.32 0.61 -0.91
C VAL A 184 -0.66 0.10 0.13
N TRP A 185 -1.69 0.89 0.41
CA TRP A 185 -2.85 0.46 1.17
C TRP A 185 -3.97 0.05 0.22
N LEU A 186 -4.56 -1.11 0.47
CA LEU A 186 -5.74 -1.62 -0.22
C LEU A 186 -6.88 -1.78 0.79
N GLY A 187 -8.03 -1.20 0.49
CA GLY A 187 -9.24 -1.33 1.29
C GLY A 187 -9.88 -2.72 1.21
N TYR A 188 -9.39 -3.62 0.35
CA TYR A 188 -9.87 -4.99 0.25
C TYR A 188 -8.87 -5.99 0.82
N SER A 189 -9.40 -7.07 1.41
CA SER A 189 -8.65 -7.98 2.28
C SER A 189 -8.84 -9.46 1.98
N TRP A 190 -9.63 -9.80 0.97
CA TRP A 190 -9.94 -11.19 0.61
C TRP A 190 -10.73 -11.98 1.67
N LYS A 191 -11.24 -11.33 2.74
CA LYS A 191 -12.14 -11.98 3.72
C LYS A 191 -13.39 -12.55 3.06
N ASP A 192 -13.96 -11.81 2.10
CA ASP A 192 -15.13 -12.23 1.31
C ASP A 192 -14.78 -13.13 0.11
N GLY A 193 -13.54 -13.63 0.01
CA GLY A 193 -13.09 -14.47 -1.11
C GLY A 193 -12.23 -13.74 -2.14
N PRO A 194 -11.82 -14.42 -3.21
CA PRO A 194 -11.13 -13.77 -4.33
C PRO A 194 -12.10 -12.95 -5.18
N GLN A 195 -11.64 -11.79 -5.64
CA GLN A 195 -12.35 -10.92 -6.58
C GLN A 195 -11.44 -10.68 -7.78
N ALA A 196 -12.01 -10.72 -8.99
CA ALA A 196 -11.24 -10.76 -10.22
C ALA A 196 -10.49 -9.45 -10.45
N GLU A 197 -11.15 -8.30 -10.34
CA GLU A 197 -10.54 -7.00 -10.61
C GLU A 197 -9.64 -6.54 -9.46
N TRP A 198 -10.00 -6.79 -8.21
CA TRP A 198 -9.08 -6.59 -7.07
C TRP A 198 -7.80 -7.43 -7.22
N GLY A 199 -7.94 -8.68 -7.67
CA GLY A 199 -6.81 -9.56 -7.95
C GLY A 199 -5.96 -9.07 -9.14
N ALA A 200 -6.60 -8.60 -10.22
CA ALA A 200 -5.91 -8.04 -11.38
C ALA A 200 -5.17 -6.74 -11.04
N MET A 201 -5.74 -5.89 -10.18
CA MET A 201 -5.10 -4.70 -9.65
C MET A 201 -3.88 -5.06 -8.79
N LEU A 202 -4.00 -6.05 -7.90
CA LEU A 202 -2.86 -6.52 -7.10
C LEU A 202 -1.74 -7.13 -7.97
N ARG A 203 -2.09 -7.92 -8.99
CA ARG A 203 -1.12 -8.40 -9.99
C ARG A 203 -0.39 -7.23 -10.64
N THR A 204 -1.14 -6.22 -11.09
CA THR A 204 -0.59 -5.02 -11.75
C THR A 204 0.41 -4.31 -10.85
N LEU A 205 0.08 -4.13 -9.56
CA LEU A 205 0.99 -3.57 -8.57
C LEU A 205 2.30 -4.37 -8.47
N ILE A 206 2.21 -5.70 -8.32
CA ILE A 206 3.38 -6.56 -8.12
C ILE A 206 4.29 -6.57 -9.35
N GLU A 207 3.71 -6.76 -10.54
CA GLU A 207 4.47 -6.90 -11.79
C GLU A 207 5.07 -5.58 -12.27
N ALA A 208 4.27 -4.51 -12.31
CA ALA A 208 4.74 -3.21 -12.80
C ALA A 208 5.75 -2.58 -11.82
N PHE A 209 5.58 -2.78 -10.52
CA PHE A 209 6.56 -2.33 -9.54
C PHE A 209 7.84 -3.17 -9.61
N GLY A 210 7.73 -4.51 -9.68
CA GLY A 210 8.86 -5.43 -9.73
C GLY A 210 9.76 -5.27 -10.96
N THR A 211 9.22 -4.74 -12.06
CA THR A 211 9.98 -4.41 -13.28
C THR A 211 10.60 -3.02 -13.27
N GLY A 212 10.50 -2.27 -12.16
CA GLY A 212 11.05 -0.92 -12.02
C GLY A 212 10.18 0.18 -12.63
N GLY A 213 8.90 -0.10 -12.92
CA GLY A 213 7.95 0.88 -13.45
C GLY A 213 7.52 1.95 -12.44
N HIS A 214 7.98 1.89 -11.19
CA HIS A 214 7.74 2.93 -10.20
C HIS A 214 8.41 4.24 -10.63
N ALA A 215 7.62 5.30 -10.80
CA ALA A 215 8.15 6.62 -11.07
C ALA A 215 8.99 7.09 -9.87
N ASN A 216 10.31 7.10 -10.02
CA ASN A 216 11.20 7.69 -9.02
C ASN A 216 10.79 9.14 -8.80
N THR A 217 10.34 9.46 -7.60
CA THR A 217 10.03 10.85 -7.23
C THR A 217 11.34 11.64 -7.23
N PRO A 218 11.51 12.64 -8.12
CA PRO A 218 12.78 13.34 -8.26
C PRO A 218 13.21 13.94 -6.93
N ARG A 219 14.48 13.75 -6.54
CA ARG A 219 15.07 14.39 -5.36
C ARG A 219 14.89 15.90 -5.53
N SER A 220 14.31 16.56 -4.52
CA SER A 220 14.13 18.02 -4.53
C SER A 220 15.46 18.71 -4.91
N PRO A 221 15.48 19.74 -5.79
CA PRO A 221 16.71 20.28 -6.37
C PRO A 221 17.66 21.02 -5.41
N SER A 222 17.47 20.93 -4.09
CA SER A 222 18.28 21.66 -3.10
C SER A 222 19.58 20.96 -2.67
N GLU A 223 19.92 19.79 -3.21
CA GLU A 223 21.22 19.14 -2.99
C GLU A 223 21.89 18.81 -4.33
N SER A 224 22.32 19.86 -5.05
CA SER A 224 23.42 19.69 -5.99
C SER A 224 24.74 19.66 -5.20
N PRO A 225 25.60 18.64 -5.38
CA PRO A 225 26.93 18.67 -4.78
C PRO A 225 27.71 19.85 -5.35
N LEU A 226 28.36 20.61 -4.47
CA LEU A 226 29.32 21.65 -4.85
C LEU A 226 30.28 21.09 -5.91
N GLY A 227 30.25 21.69 -7.10
CA GLY A 227 31.10 21.24 -8.18
C GLY A 227 30.99 22.11 -9.43
N THR A 228 31.67 23.26 -9.41
CA THR A 228 32.65 23.69 -10.45
C THR A 228 32.75 25.21 -10.40
N THR A 229 33.86 25.67 -9.81
CA THR A 229 34.37 27.03 -9.96
C THR A 229 34.52 27.35 -11.44
N MET A 230 33.77 28.32 -11.94
CA MET A 230 33.99 28.89 -13.27
C MET A 230 34.53 30.31 -13.08
N ARG A 231 35.84 30.48 -13.30
CA ARG A 231 36.44 31.80 -13.52
C ARG A 231 36.38 32.10 -15.02
N VAL A 232 35.99 33.31 -15.36
CA VAL A 232 36.13 33.93 -16.69
C VAL A 232 36.52 35.40 -16.47
N PRO A 233 37.11 36.09 -17.47
CA PRO A 233 38.22 37.04 -17.31
C PRO A 233 37.88 38.27 -16.47
#